data_AF-A0A7Y3XV48-F1
#
_entry.id   AF-A0A7Y3XV48-F1
#
_cell.length_a   1.000
_cell.length_b   1.000
_cell.length_c   1.000
_cell.angle_alpha   90.00
_cell.angle_beta   90.00
_cell.angle_gamma   90.00
#
_symmetry.space_group_name_H-M   'P 1'
#
loop_
_entity.id
_entity.type
_entity.pdbx_description
1 polymer ?
#
loop_
_entity_poly.entity_id
_entity_poly.type
_entity_poly.pdbx_seq_one_letter_code
_entity_poly.pdbx_strand_id
1 'polypeptide(L)'
;DGKTVITVPANGTTGSVTVAAPDNVYVGANDPIVKSIATVEGVDVDKFEKLTLDKTEVKTTVTDEPGTPGNPGGTNEGDLVKVTITADQTSVA
;
A
#
# COMPACT_ATOMS: atom_id res chain seq x y z
N ASP A 1 6.08 -6.29 -12.03
CA ASP A 1 7.32 -5.81 -11.37
C ASP A 1 8.01 -6.89 -10.52
N GLY A 2 7.48 -8.13 -10.47
CA GLY A 2 8.06 -9.24 -9.69
C GLY A 2 7.93 -9.09 -8.17
N LYS A 3 7.36 -7.97 -7.68
CA LYS A 3 7.24 -7.68 -6.24
C LYS A 3 5.92 -8.16 -5.66
N THR A 4 4.85 -8.18 -6.45
CA THR A 4 3.54 -8.70 -6.04
C THR A 4 3.27 -10.02 -6.77
N VAL A 5 3.43 -11.14 -6.07
CA VAL A 5 3.15 -12.49 -6.59
C VAL A 5 1.93 -13.06 -5.87
N ILE A 6 0.97 -13.55 -6.64
CA ILE A 6 -0.19 -14.27 -6.11
C ILE A 6 -0.04 -15.74 -6.48
N THR A 7 0.00 -16.60 -5.47
CA THR A 7 0.03 -18.05 -5.67
C THR A 7 -1.38 -18.62 -5.48
N VAL A 8 -1.87 -19.31 -6.50
CA VAL A 8 -3.10 -20.11 -6.40
C VAL A 8 -2.68 -21.56 -6.12
N PRO A 9 -3.13 -22.18 -5.01
CA PRO A 9 -2.76 -23.55 -4.69
C PRO A 9 -3.37 -24.55 -5.68
N ALA A 10 -2.79 -25.74 -5.80
CA ALA A 10 -3.33 -26.81 -6.63
C ALA A 10 -4.78 -27.13 -6.22
N ASN A 11 -5.66 -27.30 -7.21
CA ASN A 11 -7.11 -27.47 -7.05
C ASN A 11 -7.84 -26.24 -6.42
N GLY A 12 -7.14 -25.12 -6.26
CA GLY A 12 -7.74 -23.85 -5.86
C GLY A 12 -8.14 -23.00 -7.07
N THR A 13 -9.05 -22.06 -6.83
CA THR A 13 -9.46 -21.05 -7.82
C THR A 13 -9.10 -19.63 -7.37
N THR A 14 -8.54 -19.48 -6.17
CA THR A 14 -8.24 -18.18 -5.56
C THR A 14 -6.86 -18.18 -4.90
N GLY A 15 -6.21 -17.02 -4.93
CA GLY A 15 -4.99 -16.69 -4.20
C GLY A 15 -5.04 -15.23 -3.80
N SER A 16 -4.33 -14.85 -2.75
CA SER A 16 -4.28 -13.47 -2.27
C SER A 16 -2.88 -13.11 -1.81
N VAL A 17 -2.60 -11.81 -1.77
CA VAL A 17 -1.37 -11.23 -1.24
C VAL A 17 -1.74 -9.93 -0.54
N THR A 18 -1.06 -9.63 0.56
CA THR A 18 -1.19 -8.34 1.25
C THR A 18 -0.20 -7.35 0.66
N VAL A 19 -0.68 -6.16 0.35
CA VAL A 19 0.14 -5.03 -0.07
C VAL A 19 -0.07 -3.93 0.96
N ALA A 20 1.03 -3.36 1.47
CA ALA A 20 0.95 -2.21 2.37
C ALA A 20 0.37 -1.02 1.60
N ALA A 21 -0.60 -0.33 2.20
CA ALA A 21 -1.04 0.95 1.67
C ALA A 21 0.09 1.97 1.86
N PRO A 22 0.38 2.80 0.84
CA PRO A 22 1.29 3.92 1.00
C PRO A 22 0.71 4.92 1.99
N ASP A 23 1.61 5.55 2.72
CA ASP A 23 1.33 6.49 3.79
C ASP A 23 2.33 7.65 3.71
N ASN A 24 1.89 8.86 4.03
CA ASN A 24 2.71 10.06 3.94
C ASN A 24 2.29 11.14 4.95
N VAL A 25 3.21 12.07 5.20
CA VAL A 25 3.07 13.10 6.24
C VAL A 25 2.05 14.21 5.96
N TYR A 26 1.49 14.28 4.75
CA TYR A 26 0.56 15.34 4.34
C TYR A 26 -0.90 14.89 4.47
N VAL A 27 -1.76 15.82 4.86
CA VAL A 27 -3.22 15.62 4.85
C VAL A 27 -3.74 15.23 3.47
N GLY A 28 -4.72 14.32 3.44
CA GLY A 28 -5.55 14.07 2.26
C GLY A 28 -5.29 12.71 1.59
N ALA A 29 -4.83 12.72 0.34
CA ALA A 29 -4.68 11.51 -0.46
C ALA A 29 -3.23 11.00 -0.43
N ASN A 30 -3.10 9.70 -0.31
CA ASN A 30 -1.86 8.98 -0.52
C ASN A 30 -1.71 8.60 -2.00
N ASP A 31 -0.49 8.19 -2.37
CA ASP A 31 -0.28 7.60 -3.69
C ASP A 31 -1.25 6.42 -3.90
N PRO A 32 -1.86 6.28 -5.09
CA PRO A 32 -2.79 5.19 -5.32
C PRO A 32 -2.06 3.85 -5.44
N ILE A 33 -2.71 2.78 -5.01
CA ILE A 33 -2.26 1.43 -5.37
C ILE A 33 -2.75 1.15 -6.79
N VAL A 34 -1.82 0.95 -7.71
CA VAL A 34 -2.11 0.57 -9.09
C VAL A 34 -1.53 -0.82 -9.35
N LYS A 35 -2.36 -1.75 -9.86
CA LYS A 35 -1.96 -3.12 -10.15
C LYS A 35 -2.56 -3.60 -11.47
N SER A 36 -1.83 -4.45 -12.16
CA SER A 36 -2.26 -5.16 -13.37
C SER A 36 -1.67 -6.57 -13.40
N ILE A 37 -2.26 -7.46 -14.20
CA ILE A 37 -1.71 -8.79 -14.43
C ILE A 37 -0.61 -8.69 -15.50
N ALA A 38 0.61 -9.05 -15.13
CA ALA A 38 1.75 -9.05 -16.05
C ALA A 38 1.88 -10.37 -16.82
N THR A 39 2.08 -11.47 -16.08
CA THR A 39 2.32 -12.82 -16.58
C THR A 39 1.67 -13.86 -15.68
N VAL A 40 1.52 -15.08 -16.18
CA VAL A 40 1.19 -16.27 -15.39
C VAL A 40 2.35 -17.24 -15.58
N GLU A 41 2.85 -17.79 -14.48
CA GLU A 41 3.95 -18.75 -14.46
C GLU A 41 3.52 -19.97 -13.63
N GLY A 42 4.14 -21.11 -13.89
CA GLY A 42 3.84 -22.35 -13.18
C GLY A 42 4.31 -23.57 -13.96
N VAL A 43 4.30 -24.72 -13.29
CA VAL A 43 4.55 -26.00 -13.96
C VAL A 43 3.47 -26.18 -15.02
N ASP A 44 3.88 -26.56 -16.23
CA ASP A 44 2.98 -26.91 -17.33
C ASP A 44 2.07 -25.77 -17.83
N VAL A 45 2.44 -24.50 -17.59
CA VAL A 45 1.67 -23.34 -18.07
C VAL A 45 1.42 -23.35 -19.59
N ASP A 46 2.31 -23.97 -20.36
CA ASP A 46 2.19 -24.11 -21.82
C ASP A 46 1.48 -25.40 -22.27
N LYS A 47 1.05 -26.27 -21.34
CA LYS A 47 0.36 -27.54 -21.66
C LYS A 47 -1.17 -27.42 -21.67
N PHE A 48 -1.72 -26.32 -21.15
CA PHE A 48 -3.15 -26.04 -21.12
C PHE A 48 -3.53 -24.99 -22.17
N GLU A 49 -4.84 -24.70 -22.31
CA GLU A 49 -5.32 -23.65 -23.20
C GLU A 49 -4.65 -22.30 -22.90
N LYS A 50 -4.34 -21.52 -23.94
CA LYS A 50 -3.64 -20.25 -23.77
C LYS A 50 -4.57 -19.23 -23.10
N LEU A 51 -4.19 -18.78 -21.91
CA LEU A 51 -4.91 -17.72 -21.21
C LEU A 51 -4.66 -16.37 -21.89
N THR A 52 -5.73 -15.74 -22.37
CA THR A 52 -5.69 -14.32 -22.74
C THR A 52 -5.87 -13.51 -21.46
N LEU A 53 -4.80 -12.86 -21.01
CA LEU A 53 -4.81 -12.08 -19.77
C LEU A 53 -5.37 -10.67 -20.03
N ASP A 54 -6.34 -10.27 -19.22
CA ASP A 54 -6.71 -8.87 -19.12
C ASP A 54 -5.62 -8.12 -18.35
N LYS A 55 -4.97 -7.17 -19.03
CA LYS A 55 -3.90 -6.34 -18.48
C LYS A 55 -4.41 -4.96 -18.02
N THR A 56 -5.72 -4.75 -18.00
CA THR A 56 -6.32 -3.51 -17.54
C THR A 56 -5.87 -3.22 -16.11
N GLU A 57 -5.38 -2.01 -15.89
CA GLU A 57 -4.96 -1.57 -14.58
C GLU A 57 -6.18 -1.35 -13.67
N VAL A 58 -6.07 -1.85 -12.45
CA VAL A 58 -7.00 -1.55 -11.36
C VAL A 58 -6.33 -0.53 -10.45
N LYS A 59 -7.04 0.55 -10.16
CA LYS A 59 -6.61 1.65 -9.29
C LYS A 59 -7.44 1.67 -8.02
N THR A 60 -6.77 1.62 -6.87
CA THR A 60 -7.38 1.80 -5.56
C THR A 60 -6.87 3.12 -4.97
N THR A 61 -7.80 4.04 -4.70
CA THR A 61 -7.50 5.29 -3.99
C THR A 61 -7.25 5.00 -2.52
N VAL A 62 -6.18 5.57 -1.98
CA VAL A 62 -5.82 5.48 -0.56
C VAL A 62 -6.00 6.86 0.04
N THR A 63 -6.86 6.94 1.05
CA THR A 63 -7.09 8.15 1.84
C THR A 63 -6.35 8.01 3.15
N ASP A 64 -5.75 9.09 3.60
CA ASP A 64 -5.09 9.18 4.90
C ASP A 64 -6.04 8.87 6.06
N GLU A 65 -5.51 8.27 7.13
CA GLU A 65 -6.30 7.81 8.24
C GLU A 65 -6.87 8.99 9.06
N PRO A 66 -8.10 8.90 9.57
CA PRO A 66 -8.56 9.84 10.58
C PRO A 66 -7.75 9.60 11.88
N GLY A 67 -7.07 10.63 12.41
CA GLY A 67 -6.44 10.56 13.74
C GLY A 67 -4.91 10.74 13.75
N THR A 68 -4.26 10.12 14.76
CA THR A 68 -2.80 10.11 14.95
C THR A 68 -2.18 8.91 14.22
N PRO A 69 -0.97 9.01 13.64
CA PRO A 69 -0.35 7.88 12.93
C PRO A 69 -0.29 6.63 13.80
N GLY A 70 -0.81 5.52 13.27
CA GLY A 70 -0.90 4.22 13.98
C GLY A 70 -2.03 4.09 15.02
N ASN A 71 -2.92 5.08 15.16
CA ASN A 71 -4.08 5.01 16.06
C ASN A 71 -5.35 5.63 15.42
N PRO A 72 -6.24 4.81 14.84
CA PRO A 72 -7.43 5.28 14.13
C PRO A 72 -8.43 6.03 15.04
N GLY A 73 -8.81 7.25 14.64
CA GLY A 73 -9.87 8.08 15.23
C GLY A 73 -9.51 9.57 15.29
N GLY A 74 -10.34 10.45 14.69
CA GLY A 74 -10.18 11.91 14.78
C GLY A 74 -10.48 12.67 13.47
N THR A 75 -10.21 13.97 13.46
CA THR A 75 -10.09 14.77 12.22
C THR A 75 -8.75 14.44 11.57
N ASN A 76 -8.72 14.29 10.24
CA ASN A 76 -7.51 13.97 9.47
C ASN A 76 -6.52 15.14 9.55
N GLU A 77 -5.35 14.92 10.16
CA GLU A 77 -4.31 15.94 10.38
C GLU A 77 -2.96 15.59 9.72
N GLY A 78 -2.90 14.51 8.92
CA GLY A 78 -1.63 13.94 8.44
C GLY A 78 -0.75 13.41 9.57
N ASP A 79 0.50 13.06 9.26
CA ASP A 79 1.42 12.59 10.29
C ASP A 79 1.87 13.70 11.24
N LEU A 80 1.64 13.49 12.55
CA LEU A 80 2.07 14.42 13.59
C LEU A 80 3.60 14.61 13.61
N VAL A 81 4.06 15.78 13.16
CA VAL A 81 5.45 16.23 13.33
C VAL A 81 5.58 17.00 14.65
N LYS A 82 6.23 16.42 15.68
CA LYS A 82 6.50 17.10 16.95
C LYS A 82 7.79 17.93 16.86
N VAL A 83 7.67 19.24 17.03
CA VAL A 83 8.82 20.16 17.21
C VAL A 83 9.00 20.45 18.70
N THR A 84 10.19 20.23 19.25
CA THR A 84 10.53 20.58 20.65
C THR A 84 11.60 21.66 20.65
N ILE A 85 11.38 22.74 21.39
CA ILE A 85 12.36 23.81 21.62
C ILE A 85 12.73 23.76 23.10
N THR A 86 14.03 23.66 23.39
CA THR A 86 14.56 23.70 24.75
C THR A 86 15.55 24.86 24.83
N ALA A 87 15.33 25.77 25.79
CA ALA A 87 16.35 26.76 26.14
C ALA A 87 17.44 26.05 26.93
N ASP A 88 18.67 26.05 26.42
CA ASP A 88 19.85 25.46 27.06
C ASP A 88 20.63 26.49 27.91
N GLN A 89 20.13 27.73 28.00
CA GLN A 89 20.74 28.81 28.76
C GLN A 89 19.93 29.18 30.00
N THR A 90 20.64 29.49 31.09
CA THR A 90 20.05 30.10 32.29
C THR A 90 19.63 31.55 32.00
N SER A 91 18.47 31.96 32.49
CA SER A 91 18.00 33.35 32.40
C SER A 91 19.05 34.31 32.98
N VAL A 92 19.32 35.40 32.25
CA VAL A 92 20.11 36.52 32.75
C VAL A 92 19.15 37.51 33.43
N ALA A 93 19.56 38.05 34.58
CA ALA A 93 18.80 39.03 35.34
C ALA A 93 18.87 40.43 34.70
#